data_AF-A0A2A9BLS0-F1
#
_entry.id   AF-A0A2A9BLS0-F1
#
_cell.length_a   1.000
_cell.length_b   1.000
_cell.length_c   1.000
_cell.angle_alpha   90.00
_cell.angle_beta   90.00
_cell.angle_gamma   90.00
#
_symmetry.space_group_name_H-M   'P 1'
#
loop_
_entity.id
_entity.type
_entity.pdbx_description
1 polymer ?
#
loop_
_entity_poly.entity_id
_entity_poly.type
_entity_poly.pdbx_seq_one_letter_code
_entity_poly.pdbx_strand_id
1 'polypeptide(L)' 'MMADRKDKPDNSSMAMDEKEMQALGKEMEELETNDELKKKGRRPDPVQHEEKADEK' A
#
# COMPACT_ATOMS: atom_id res chain seq x y z
N MET A 1 -0.92 -10.27 -28.43
CA MET A 1 -2.00 -9.26 -28.48
C MET A 1 -1.88 -8.42 -27.23
N MET A 2 -1.38 -7.18 -27.36
CA MET A 2 -1.30 -6.23 -26.24
C MET A 2 -2.71 -5.72 -25.95
N ALA A 3 -3.25 -6.03 -24.77
CA ALA A 3 -4.52 -5.47 -24.34
C ALA A 3 -4.34 -3.96 -24.08
N ASP A 4 -5.20 -3.15 -24.70
CA ASP A 4 -5.25 -1.71 -24.56
C ASP A 4 -5.38 -1.31 -23.09
N ARG A 5 -4.42 -0.51 -22.61
CA ARG A 5 -4.31 -0.02 -21.22
C ARG A 5 -5.46 0.90 -20.78
N LYS A 6 -6.38 1.26 -21.68
CA LYS A 6 -7.50 2.18 -21.41
C LYS A 6 -8.58 1.59 -20.51
N ASP A 7 -8.65 0.27 -20.39
CA ASP A 7 -9.69 -0.43 -19.63
C ASP A 7 -9.20 -1.02 -18.29
N LYS A 8 -7.93 -0.78 -17.93
CA LYS A 8 -7.38 -1.23 -16.64
C LYS A 8 -7.52 -0.12 -15.60
N PRO A 9 -8.00 -0.42 -14.38
CA PRO A 9 -7.96 0.54 -13.29
C PRO A 9 -6.51 1.03 -13.10
N ASP A 10 -6.28 2.34 -12.99
CA ASP A 10 -4.93 2.89 -12.80
C ASP A 10 -4.24 2.30 -11.54
N ASN A 11 -5.05 1.89 -10.58
CA ASN A 11 -4.71 1.19 -9.34
C ASN A 11 -4.51 -0.33 -9.48
N SER A 12 -4.52 -0.89 -10.70
CA SER A 12 -4.32 -2.33 -10.95
C SER A 12 -2.89 -2.71 -11.33
N SER A 13 -1.97 -1.74 -11.41
CA SER A 13 -0.55 -1.95 -11.72
C SER A 13 0.34 -1.44 -10.59
N MET A 14 1.41 -2.17 -10.29
CA MET A 14 2.55 -1.59 -9.56
C MET A 14 3.07 -0.36 -10.33
N ALA A 15 3.74 0.55 -9.63
CA ALA A 15 4.34 1.75 -10.22
C ALA A 15 5.01 1.45 -11.57
N MET A 16 4.59 2.17 -12.61
CA MET A 16 4.95 1.87 -14.00
C MET A 16 6.33 2.40 -14.37
N ASP A 17 6.86 3.38 -13.63
CA ASP A 17 8.17 3.98 -13.85
C ASP A 17 8.83 4.51 -12.55
N GLU A 18 10.10 4.92 -12.66
CA GLU A 18 10.89 5.45 -11.54
C GLU A 18 10.32 6.74 -10.97
N LYS A 19 9.68 7.57 -11.79
CA LYS A 19 9.10 8.85 -11.36
C LYS A 19 7.86 8.60 -10.51
N GLU A 20 7.04 7.64 -10.89
CA GLU A 20 5.86 7.20 -10.15
C GLU A 20 6.27 6.53 -8.83
N MET A 21 7.30 5.67 -8.83
CA MET A 21 7.86 5.11 -7.60
C MET A 21 8.32 6.20 -6.62
N GLN A 22 9.00 7.25 -7.10
CA GLN A 22 9.44 8.35 -6.26
C GLN A 22 8.28 9.19 -5.69
N ALA A 23 7.23 9.41 -6.50
CA ALA A 23 6.04 10.12 -6.04
C ALA A 23 5.32 9.34 -4.93
N LEU A 24 5.10 8.05 -5.15
CA LEU A 24 4.52 7.13 -4.16
C LEU A 24 5.35 7.06 -2.88
N GLY A 25 6.69 7.04 -2.99
CA GLY A 25 7.57 7.07 -1.84
C GLY A 25 7.38 8.31 -0.96
N LYS A 26 7.25 9.49 -1.58
CA LYS A 26 6.99 10.74 -0.85
C LYS A 26 5.63 10.74 -0.17
N GLU A 27 4.59 10.28 -0.87
CA GLU A 27 3.25 10.16 -0.28
C GLU A 27 3.27 9.21 0.93
N MET A 28 4.01 8.11 0.85
CA MET A 28 4.18 7.15 1.95
C MET A 28 4.99 7.73 3.13
N GLU A 29 5.98 8.58 2.86
CA GLU A 29 6.76 9.27 3.91
C GLU A 29 5.92 10.30 4.68
N GLU A 30 4.90 10.88 4.05
CA GLU A 30 3.96 11.81 4.69
C GLU A 30 2.94 11.10 5.59
N LEU A 31 2.76 9.78 5.42
CA LEU A 31 1.84 8.99 6.25
C LEU A 31 2.41 8.73 7.64
N GLU A 32 1.56 8.94 8.65
CA GLU A 32 1.92 8.67 10.05
C GLU A 32 2.09 7.17 10.28
N THR A 33 3.17 6.79 10.96
CA THR A 33 3.36 5.40 11.39
C THR A 33 2.39 5.02 12.50
N ASN A 34 2.15 3.71 12.67
CA ASN A 34 1.31 3.19 13.75
C ASN A 34 1.75 3.66 15.15
N ASP A 35 3.05 3.88 15.38
CA ASP A 35 3.56 4.36 16.66
C ASP A 35 3.33 5.85 16.88
N GLU A 36 3.37 6.65 15.82
CA GLU A 36 3.02 8.08 15.85
C GLU A 36 1.52 8.29 16.09
N LEU A 37 0.68 7.47 15.45
CA LEU A 37 -0.77 7.45 15.68
C LEU A 37 -1.08 7.17 17.15
N LYS A 38 -0.44 6.16 17.76
CA LYS A 38 -0.61 5.85 19.19
C LYS A 38 -0.21 7.02 20.09
N LYS A 39 0.93 7.67 19.83
CA LYS A 39 1.39 8.84 20.60
C LYS A 39 0.40 10.01 20.52
N LYS A 40 -0.30 10.17 19.39
CA LYS A 40 -1.34 11.18 19.17
C LYS A 40 -2.72 10.76 19.69
N GLY A 41 -2.86 9.59 20.31
CA GLY A 41 -4.14 9.05 20.79
C GLY A 41 -5.09 8.62 19.67
N ARG A 42 -4.59 8.46 18.44
CA ARG A 42 -5.33 7.92 17.30
C ARG A 42 -5.23 6.40 17.27
N ARG A 43 -6.23 5.76 16.67
CA ARG A 43 -6.28 4.30 16.54
C ARG A 43 -5.47 3.87 15.30
N PRO A 44 -4.39 3.10 15.45
CA PRO A 44 -3.62 2.55 14.33
C PRO A 44 -4.38 1.41 13.65
N ASP A 45 -3.92 1.06 12.44
CA ASP A 45 -4.44 -0.11 11.73
C ASP A 45 -4.08 -1.41 12.45
N PRO A 46 -4.96 -2.43 12.38
CA PRO A 46 -4.71 -3.72 13.01
C PRO A 46 -3.50 -4.42 12.36
N VAL A 47 -2.64 -5.01 13.18
CA VAL A 47 -1.54 -5.85 12.69
C VAL A 47 -2.14 -7.08 12.04
N GLN A 48 -1.83 -7.29 10.76
CA GLN A 48 -2.18 -8.52 10.07
C GLN A 48 -1.29 -9.66 10.60
N HIS A 49 -1.91 -10.66 11.21
CA HIS A 49 -1.23 -11.90 11.57
C HIS A 49 -1.45 -12.89 10.43
N GLU A 50 -0.41 -13.64 10.04
CA GLU A 50 -0.62 -14.82 9.21
C GLU A 50 -1.50 -15.78 10.03
N GLU A 51 -2.71 -16.06 9.54
CA GLU A 51 -3.41 -17.24 10.00
C GLU A 51 -2.49 -18.41 9.67
N LYS A 52 -2.09 -19.18 10.68
CA LYS A 52 -1.48 -20.48 10.42
C LYS A 52 -2.49 -21.19 9.52
N ALA A 53 -2.12 -21.43 8.27
CA ALA A 53 -2.90 -22.28 7.41
C ALA A 53 -3.03 -23.60 8.18
N ASP A 54 -4.22 -23.87 8.71
CA ASP A 54 -4.53 -25.14 9.31
C ASP A 54 -4.37 -26.17 8.19
N GLU A 55 -3.22 -26.86 8.15
CA GLU A 55 -3.06 -28.10 7.39
C GLU A 55 -4.11 -29.09 7.94
N LYS A 56 -5.23 -29.23 7.23
CA LYS A 56 -6.22 -30.30 7.42
C LYS A 56 -6.10 -31.32 6.31
#